data_AF-A0A842MFL5-F1
#
_entry.id   AF-A0A842MFL5-F1
#
_cell.length_a   1.000
_cell.length_b   1.000
_cell.length_c   1.000
_cell.angle_alpha   90.00
_cell.angle_beta   90.00
_cell.angle_gamma   90.00
#
_symmetry.space_group_name_H-M   'P 1'
#
loop_
_entity.id
_entity.type
_entity.pdbx_description
1 polymer ?
#
loop_
_entity_poly.entity_id
_entity_poly.type
_entity_poly.pdbx_seq_one_letter_code
_entity_poly.pdbx_strand_id
1 'polypeptide(L)'
;MSLLKEILEKIEIGIPAGEIVERLCWRDFEGFAAEIFSENGFVVLRNIRFSAERRRYEIDVVAFQRPRVVLVDCKHWGMRAGKSSGIRDAAARQLLRAQRFEGKLVQIFQDAAEWGRASIIPVIVTLHQEAVTEHSGVFVVPVFKLNQFIEEVRCGVFDAREVKLASLMEFQC
;
A
#
# COMPACT_ATOMS: atom_id res chain seq x y z
N MET A 1 -21.50 -3.32 -8.27
CA MET A 1 -21.46 -2.60 -6.99
C MET A 1 -20.02 -2.64 -6.51
N SER A 2 -19.52 -1.64 -5.75
CA SER A 2 -18.17 -1.75 -5.18
C SER A 2 -18.14 -2.90 -4.17
N LEU A 3 -16.98 -3.54 -4.01
CA LEU A 3 -16.81 -4.62 -3.04
C LEU A 3 -17.10 -4.11 -1.62
N LEU A 4 -16.73 -2.86 -1.33
CA LEU A 4 -17.04 -2.16 -0.10
C LEU A 4 -18.55 -2.08 0.14
N LYS A 5 -19.35 -1.81 -0.89
CA LYS A 5 -20.82 -1.77 -0.74
C LYS A 5 -21.37 -3.14 -0.37
N GLU A 6 -20.88 -4.21 -1.01
CA GLU A 6 -21.28 -5.58 -0.66
C GLU A 6 -20.83 -5.99 0.76
N ILE A 7 -19.65 -5.53 1.19
CA ILE A 7 -19.17 -5.75 2.57
C ILE A 7 -20.04 -4.96 3.56
N LEU A 8 -20.39 -3.72 3.26
CA LEU A 8 -21.27 -2.88 4.08
C LEU A 8 -22.66 -3.48 4.21
N GLU A 9 -23.28 -3.93 3.11
CA GLU A 9 -24.58 -4.62 3.12
C GLU A 9 -24.53 -5.88 4.02
N LYS A 10 -23.43 -6.63 3.97
CA LYS A 10 -23.22 -7.81 4.84
C LYS A 10 -23.06 -7.45 6.32
N ILE A 11 -22.41 -6.32 6.62
CA ILE A 11 -22.30 -5.79 7.98
C ILE A 11 -23.68 -5.32 8.48
N GLU A 12 -24.46 -4.65 7.64
CA GLU A 12 -25.81 -4.16 7.97
C GLU A 12 -26.78 -5.30 8.32
N ILE A 13 -26.65 -6.47 7.69
CA ILE A 13 -27.41 -7.68 8.05
C ILE A 13 -26.81 -8.46 9.24
N GLY A 14 -25.81 -7.89 9.92
CA GLY A 14 -25.27 -8.41 11.18
C GLY A 14 -24.11 -9.39 11.07
N ILE A 15 -23.50 -9.55 9.88
CA ILE A 15 -22.30 -10.39 9.74
C ILE A 15 -21.09 -9.59 10.25
N PRO A 16 -20.29 -10.13 11.19
CA PRO A 16 -19.09 -9.45 11.67
C PRO A 16 -18.12 -9.14 10.51
N ALA A 17 -17.62 -7.91 10.45
CA ALA A 17 -16.68 -7.49 9.42
C ALA A 17 -15.47 -8.45 9.30
N GLY A 18 -14.96 -8.94 10.43
CA GLY A 18 -13.87 -9.93 10.43
C GLY A 18 -14.20 -11.22 9.67
N GLU A 19 -15.42 -11.74 9.81
CA GLU A 19 -15.87 -12.96 9.12
C GLU A 19 -16.05 -12.73 7.62
N ILE A 20 -16.48 -11.52 7.22
CA ILE A 20 -16.61 -11.16 5.81
C ILE A 20 -15.23 -11.09 5.17
N VAL A 21 -14.28 -10.40 5.82
CA VAL A 21 -12.93 -10.19 5.28
C VAL A 21 -12.12 -11.49 5.27
N GLU A 22 -12.28 -12.38 6.26
CA GLU A 22 -11.66 -13.73 6.25
C GLU A 22 -12.11 -14.61 5.08
N ARG A 23 -13.30 -14.37 4.53
CA ARG A 23 -13.85 -15.10 3.38
C ARG A 23 -13.52 -14.47 2.04
N LEU A 24 -12.92 -13.27 2.02
CA LEU A 24 -12.46 -12.64 0.79
C LEU A 24 -11.33 -13.48 0.20
N CYS A 25 -11.39 -13.75 -1.11
CA CYS A 25 -10.22 -14.32 -1.76
C CYS A 25 -9.10 -13.26 -1.78
N TRP A 26 -7.85 -13.70 -1.96
CA TRP A 26 -6.69 -12.80 -2.03
C TRP A 26 -6.91 -11.58 -2.94
N ARG A 27 -7.54 -11.80 -4.10
CA ARG A 27 -7.81 -10.77 -5.12
C ARG A 27 -8.88 -9.77 -4.68
N ASP A 28 -9.82 -10.20 -3.86
CA ASP A 28 -10.85 -9.35 -3.28
C ASP A 28 -10.26 -8.48 -2.16
N PHE A 29 -9.32 -9.02 -1.37
CA PHE A 29 -8.65 -8.27 -0.32
C PHE A 29 -7.81 -7.10 -0.86
N GLU A 30 -7.07 -7.29 -1.96
CA GLU A 30 -6.39 -6.20 -2.67
C GLU A 30 -7.38 -5.14 -3.18
N GLY A 31 -8.52 -5.60 -3.72
CA GLY A 31 -9.59 -4.72 -4.17
C GLY A 31 -10.16 -3.88 -3.05
N PHE A 32 -10.39 -4.51 -1.90
CA PHE A 32 -10.91 -3.85 -0.70
C PHE A 32 -9.93 -2.79 -0.18
N ALA A 33 -8.64 -3.11 -0.07
CA ALA A 33 -7.63 -2.14 0.33
C ALA A 33 -7.57 -0.94 -0.65
N ALA A 34 -7.62 -1.21 -1.96
CA ALA A 34 -7.64 -0.17 -3.00
C ALA A 34 -8.88 0.73 -2.92
N GLU A 35 -10.05 0.16 -2.65
CA GLU A 35 -11.29 0.92 -2.46
C GLU A 35 -11.20 1.82 -1.23
N ILE A 36 -10.67 1.33 -0.10
CA ILE A 36 -10.45 2.16 1.09
C ILE A 36 -9.58 3.38 0.76
N PHE A 37 -8.47 3.23 0.04
CA PHE A 37 -7.66 4.38 -0.40
C PHE A 37 -8.43 5.32 -1.33
N SER A 38 -9.19 4.78 -2.28
CA SER A 38 -9.95 5.56 -3.27
C SER A 38 -11.06 6.40 -2.63
N GLU A 39 -11.83 5.82 -1.70
CA GLU A 39 -12.86 6.52 -0.91
C GLU A 39 -12.25 7.62 -0.04
N ASN A 40 -10.99 7.47 0.34
CA ASN A 40 -10.21 8.47 1.04
C ASN A 40 -9.58 9.52 0.09
N GLY A 41 -9.95 9.57 -1.19
CA GLY A 41 -9.49 10.60 -2.13
C GLY A 41 -8.07 10.43 -2.64
N PHE A 42 -7.51 9.22 -2.57
CA PHE A 42 -6.29 8.88 -3.31
C PHE A 42 -6.62 8.46 -4.73
N VAL A 43 -5.74 8.80 -5.67
CA VAL A 43 -5.74 8.15 -6.99
C VAL A 43 -5.06 6.79 -6.83
N VAL A 44 -5.73 5.71 -7.22
CA VAL A 44 -5.25 4.35 -6.95
C VAL A 44 -4.99 3.59 -8.24
N LEU A 45 -3.81 2.96 -8.31
CA LEU A 45 -3.46 1.98 -9.32
C LEU A 45 -3.25 0.61 -8.68
N ARG A 46 -3.67 -0.46 -9.34
CA ARG A 46 -3.55 -1.84 -8.85
C ARG A 46 -2.64 -2.67 -9.73
N ASN A 47 -2.01 -3.70 -9.14
CA ASN A 47 -1.16 -4.68 -9.84
C ASN A 47 -0.07 -4.01 -10.69
N ILE A 48 0.60 -3.00 -10.12
CA ILE A 48 1.61 -2.24 -10.83
C ILE A 48 2.85 -3.11 -11.01
N ARG A 49 3.18 -3.39 -12.27
CA ARG A 49 4.38 -4.13 -12.65
C ARG A 49 5.38 -3.21 -13.32
N PHE A 50 6.62 -3.25 -12.84
CA PHE A 50 7.70 -2.45 -13.40
C PHE A 50 9.02 -3.21 -13.38
N SER A 51 9.97 -2.75 -14.20
CA SER A 51 11.32 -3.32 -14.25
C SER A 51 12.34 -2.31 -13.78
N ALA A 52 13.28 -2.74 -12.95
CA ALA A 52 14.43 -1.96 -12.51
C ALA A 52 15.63 -2.90 -12.34
N GLU A 53 16.82 -2.45 -12.74
CA GLU A 53 18.07 -3.25 -12.61
C GLU A 53 17.93 -4.70 -13.11
N ARG A 54 17.29 -4.88 -14.28
CA ARG A 54 17.06 -6.19 -14.92
C ARG A 54 16.19 -7.17 -14.11
N ARG A 55 15.47 -6.68 -13.08
CA ARG A 55 14.49 -7.45 -12.30
C ARG A 55 13.09 -6.87 -12.48
N ARG A 56 12.07 -7.73 -12.36
CA ARG A 56 10.66 -7.35 -12.37
C ARG A 56 10.14 -7.27 -10.94
N TYR A 57 9.32 -6.26 -10.70
CA TYR A 57 8.68 -5.99 -9.42
C TYR A 57 7.18 -5.83 -9.64
N GLU A 58 6.43 -6.20 -8.61
CA GLU A 58 4.98 -6.03 -8.54
C GLU A 58 4.63 -5.37 -7.21
N ILE A 59 3.72 -4.40 -7.26
CA ILE A 59 3.11 -3.74 -6.11
C ILE A 59 1.59 -3.87 -6.27
N ASP A 60 0.94 -4.47 -5.28
CA ASP A 60 -0.48 -4.84 -5.34
C ASP A 60 -1.37 -3.59 -5.48
N VAL A 61 -1.09 -2.55 -4.67
CA VAL A 61 -1.79 -1.27 -4.74
C VAL A 61 -0.79 -0.11 -4.59
N VAL A 62 -0.92 0.90 -5.43
CA VAL A 62 -0.21 2.18 -5.31
C VAL A 62 -1.24 3.29 -5.18
N ALA A 63 -1.16 4.06 -4.10
CA ALA A 63 -2.08 5.15 -3.83
C ALA A 63 -1.34 6.50 -3.85
N PHE A 64 -1.81 7.43 -4.66
CA PHE A 64 -1.20 8.73 -4.92
C PHE A 64 -2.06 9.86 -4.35
N GLN A 65 -1.45 10.71 -3.52
CA GLN A 65 -2.02 11.96 -3.04
C GLN A 65 -0.90 12.92 -2.66
N ARG A 66 -0.52 13.83 -3.57
CA ARG A 66 0.56 14.82 -3.42
C ARG A 66 0.64 15.41 -1.98
N PRO A 67 1.78 15.34 -1.25
CA PRO A 67 3.07 14.66 -1.41
C PRO A 67 3.25 13.21 -1.83
N ARG A 68 2.28 12.40 -1.45
CA ARG A 68 2.54 11.07 -0.90
C ARG A 68 2.19 9.99 -1.89
N VAL A 69 3.01 8.95 -1.85
CA VAL A 69 2.82 7.73 -2.62
C VAL A 69 2.91 6.57 -1.64
N VAL A 70 1.78 5.92 -1.40
CA VAL A 70 1.70 4.76 -0.54
C VAL A 70 1.82 3.51 -1.40
N LEU A 71 2.84 2.68 -1.11
CA LEU A 71 3.10 1.43 -1.80
C LEU A 71 2.62 0.28 -0.93
N VAL A 72 1.57 -0.42 -1.35
CA VAL A 72 0.87 -1.41 -0.54
C VAL A 72 1.18 -2.81 -1.05
N ASP A 73 1.64 -3.68 -0.15
CA ASP A 73 1.71 -5.12 -0.34
C ASP A 73 0.63 -5.76 0.53
N CYS A 74 -0.40 -6.34 -0.09
CA CYS A 74 -1.46 -7.01 0.64
C CYS A 74 -0.95 -8.39 1.09
N LYS A 75 -1.27 -8.80 2.31
CA LYS A 75 -0.92 -10.11 2.86
C LYS A 75 -2.14 -10.72 3.56
N HIS A 76 -2.81 -11.60 2.84
CA HIS A 76 -3.90 -12.43 3.37
C HIS A 76 -3.34 -13.65 4.14
N TRP A 77 -2.64 -13.35 5.24
CA TRP A 77 -2.19 -14.37 6.19
C TRP A 77 -3.32 -14.73 7.13
N GLY A 78 -3.53 -16.03 7.39
CA GLY A 78 -4.50 -16.47 8.40
C GLY A 78 -4.05 -16.14 9.82
N MET A 79 -4.94 -16.28 10.81
CA MET A 79 -4.73 -15.88 12.22
C MET A 79 -3.49 -16.48 12.93
N ARG A 80 -2.88 -17.55 12.39
CA ARG A 80 -1.62 -18.15 12.89
C ARG A 80 -0.41 -17.91 11.99
N ALA A 81 -0.61 -17.28 10.84
CA ALA A 81 0.45 -16.96 9.88
C ALA A 81 1.06 -15.60 10.24
N GLY A 82 2.38 -15.48 10.06
CA GLY A 82 3.14 -14.32 10.55
C GLY A 82 4.06 -14.65 11.73
N LYS A 83 4.92 -15.67 11.61
CA LYS A 83 6.15 -15.64 12.42
C LYS A 83 6.82 -14.29 12.18
N SER A 84 7.31 -13.62 13.22
CA SER A 84 7.95 -12.30 13.11
C SER A 84 9.03 -12.27 12.02
N SER A 85 9.68 -13.40 11.72
CA SER A 85 10.61 -13.55 10.60
C SER A 85 9.97 -13.36 9.23
N GLY A 86 8.82 -13.97 8.95
CA GLY A 86 8.14 -13.87 7.66
C GLY A 86 7.63 -12.45 7.37
N ILE A 87 7.19 -11.73 8.42
CA ILE A 87 6.83 -10.31 8.32
C ILE A 87 8.05 -9.46 8.00
N ARG A 88 9.17 -9.69 8.70
CA ARG A 88 10.43 -8.98 8.44
C ARG A 88 10.95 -9.23 7.02
N ASP A 89 10.86 -10.47 6.53
CA ASP A 89 11.24 -10.79 5.16
C ASP A 89 10.33 -10.11 4.13
N ALA A 90 9.01 -10.05 4.40
CA ALA A 90 8.07 -9.32 3.57
C ALA A 90 8.36 -7.81 3.56
N ALA A 91 8.64 -7.24 4.73
CA ALA A 91 9.03 -5.84 4.87
C ALA A 91 10.33 -5.53 4.12
N ALA A 92 11.35 -6.39 4.22
CA ALA A 92 12.60 -6.22 3.46
C ALA A 92 12.36 -6.23 1.95
N ARG A 93 11.49 -7.12 1.45
CA ARG A 93 11.09 -7.13 0.03
C ARG A 93 10.32 -5.87 -0.36
N GLN A 94 9.42 -5.39 0.50
CA GLN A 94 8.64 -4.19 0.24
C GLN A 94 9.49 -2.93 0.25
N LEU A 95 10.46 -2.83 1.15
CA LEU A 95 11.45 -1.77 1.16
C LEU A 95 12.26 -1.74 -0.15
N LEU A 96 12.68 -2.91 -0.63
CA LEU A 96 13.38 -3.01 -1.92
C LEU A 96 12.48 -2.55 -3.08
N ARG A 97 11.21 -2.97 -3.12
CA ARG A 97 10.26 -2.49 -4.14
C ARG A 97 10.12 -0.96 -4.08
N ALA A 98 10.03 -0.38 -2.89
CA ALA A 98 9.95 1.07 -2.71
C ALA A 98 11.19 1.79 -3.25
N GLN A 99 12.39 1.31 -2.93
CA GLN A 99 13.65 1.84 -3.49
C GLN A 99 13.68 1.80 -5.01
N ARG A 100 13.18 0.71 -5.62
CA ARG A 100 13.15 0.60 -7.09
C ARG A 100 12.04 1.42 -7.74
N PHE A 101 10.94 1.64 -7.02
CA PHE A 101 9.81 2.43 -7.50
C PHE A 101 10.14 3.93 -7.58
N GLU A 102 11.02 4.45 -6.73
CA GLU A 102 11.45 5.86 -6.76
C GLU A 102 11.86 6.31 -8.16
N GLY A 103 12.76 5.57 -8.81
CA GLY A 103 13.21 5.82 -10.19
C GLY A 103 12.13 5.64 -11.28
N LYS A 104 10.92 5.26 -10.90
CA LYS A 104 9.80 4.95 -11.80
C LYS A 104 8.55 5.77 -11.51
N LEU A 105 8.56 6.60 -10.46
CA LEU A 105 7.40 7.37 -10.04
C LEU A 105 6.80 8.19 -11.19
N VAL A 106 7.59 9.06 -11.83
CA VAL A 106 7.09 9.93 -12.92
C VAL A 106 6.70 9.12 -14.16
N GLN A 107 7.37 7.99 -14.41
CA GLN A 107 7.01 7.09 -15.51
C GLN A 107 5.63 6.42 -15.29
N ILE A 108 5.33 6.05 -14.05
CA ILE A 108 4.11 5.34 -13.68
C ILE A 108 2.95 6.32 -13.44
N PHE A 109 3.24 7.49 -12.89
CA PHE A 109 2.26 8.52 -12.55
C PHE A 109 2.79 9.90 -12.98
N GLN A 110 2.47 10.28 -14.21
CA GLN A 110 3.02 11.48 -14.87
C GLN A 110 2.73 12.77 -14.10
N ASP A 111 1.55 12.88 -13.48
CA ASP A 111 1.17 14.04 -12.66
C ASP A 111 2.15 14.31 -11.51
N ALA A 112 2.93 13.31 -11.09
CA ALA A 112 3.97 13.50 -10.08
C ALA A 112 5.07 14.45 -10.54
N ALA A 113 5.32 14.63 -11.84
CA ALA A 113 6.37 15.51 -12.36
C ALA A 113 6.30 16.93 -11.75
N GLU A 114 5.08 17.45 -11.58
CA GLU A 114 4.82 18.80 -11.06
C GLU A 114 4.80 18.88 -9.52
N TRP A 115 5.03 17.77 -8.80
CA TRP A 115 4.93 17.77 -7.35
C TRP A 115 6.15 18.39 -6.67
N GLY A 116 7.31 18.42 -7.36
CA GLY A 116 8.60 18.88 -6.84
C GLY A 116 9.28 17.87 -5.91
N ARG A 117 8.53 17.33 -4.95
CA ARG A 117 8.95 16.24 -4.04
C ARG A 117 7.86 15.19 -3.89
N ALA A 118 8.25 13.97 -3.55
CA ALA A 118 7.32 12.94 -3.12
C ALA A 118 7.80 12.18 -1.88
N SER A 119 6.87 11.81 -1.00
CA SER A 119 7.13 10.89 0.11
C SER A 119 6.71 9.49 -0.28
N ILE A 120 7.65 8.54 -0.32
CA ILE A 120 7.35 7.14 -0.65
C ILE A 120 7.18 6.34 0.64
N ILE A 121 5.97 5.83 0.87
CA ILE A 121 5.56 5.19 2.13
C ILE A 121 5.23 3.72 1.85
N PRO A 122 6.17 2.79 2.10
CA PRO A 122 5.89 1.36 1.97
C PRO A 122 5.06 0.85 3.14
N VAL A 123 4.00 0.11 2.83
CA VAL A 123 3.11 -0.53 3.81
C VAL A 123 2.77 -1.95 3.39
N ILE A 124 2.67 -2.84 4.38
CA ILE A 124 2.07 -4.16 4.26
C ILE A 124 0.71 -4.09 4.92
N VAL A 125 -0.33 -4.43 4.18
CA VAL A 125 -1.70 -4.50 4.72
C VAL A 125 -2.04 -5.95 5.02
N THR A 126 -2.36 -6.24 6.28
CA THR A 126 -2.65 -7.60 6.75
C THR A 126 -4.12 -7.75 7.10
N LEU A 127 -4.62 -8.99 7.09
CA LEU A 127 -5.97 -9.28 7.53
C LEU A 127 -6.13 -9.08 9.05
N HIS A 128 -5.15 -9.56 9.82
CA HIS A 128 -5.15 -9.53 11.28
C HIS A 128 -4.05 -8.63 11.83
N GLN A 129 -4.18 -8.27 13.12
CA GLN A 129 -3.14 -7.54 13.83
C GLN A 129 -1.91 -8.43 14.02
N GLU A 130 -0.77 -7.96 13.52
CA GLU A 130 0.53 -8.60 13.69
C GLU A 130 1.29 -8.02 14.89
N ALA A 131 2.22 -8.81 15.44
CA ALA A 131 3.11 -8.36 16.53
C ALA A 131 4.19 -7.36 16.05
N VAL A 132 4.61 -7.49 14.79
CA VAL A 132 5.53 -6.55 14.14
C VAL A 132 4.68 -5.50 13.42
N THR A 133 4.67 -4.27 13.92
CA THR A 133 3.90 -3.14 13.34
C THR A 133 4.74 -2.26 12.40
N GLU A 134 6.05 -2.37 12.48
CA GLU A 134 7.02 -1.67 11.64
C GLU A 134 8.30 -2.49 11.54
N HIS A 135 8.94 -2.48 10.36
CA HIS A 135 10.29 -2.99 10.18
C HIS A 135 11.04 -2.27 9.06
N SER A 136 12.18 -1.65 9.39
CA SER A 136 13.08 -0.98 8.42
C SER A 136 12.38 0.09 7.57
N GLY A 137 11.48 0.87 8.18
CA GLY A 137 10.68 1.91 7.53
C GLY A 137 9.45 1.40 6.78
N VAL A 138 9.12 0.11 6.90
CA VAL A 138 7.90 -0.47 6.30
C VAL A 138 6.85 -0.71 7.38
N PHE A 139 5.69 -0.09 7.23
CA PHE A 139 4.58 -0.24 8.15
C PHE A 139 3.84 -1.55 7.92
N VAL A 140 3.33 -2.16 8.99
CA VAL A 140 2.48 -3.34 8.93
C VAL A 140 1.15 -2.99 9.59
N VAL A 141 0.11 -2.88 8.76
CA VAL A 141 -1.17 -2.29 9.16
C VAL A 141 -2.27 -3.31 8.92
N PRO A 142 -2.99 -3.74 9.97
CA PRO A 142 -4.17 -4.55 9.75
C PRO A 142 -5.25 -3.73 9.07
N VAL A 143 -6.03 -4.36 8.20
CA VAL A 143 -7.02 -3.67 7.35
C VAL A 143 -8.03 -2.84 8.15
N PHE A 144 -8.40 -3.28 9.36
CA PHE A 144 -9.32 -2.55 10.23
C PHE A 144 -8.74 -1.24 10.81
N LYS A 145 -7.41 -1.03 10.74
CA LYS A 145 -6.72 0.22 11.08
C LYS A 145 -6.35 1.05 9.85
N LEU A 146 -6.67 0.59 8.64
CA LEU A 146 -6.20 1.24 7.41
C LEU A 146 -6.69 2.68 7.27
N ASN A 147 -7.94 2.97 7.65
CA ASN A 147 -8.46 4.35 7.64
C ASN A 147 -7.67 5.29 8.56
N GLN A 148 -7.31 4.84 9.77
CA GLN A 148 -6.49 5.62 10.69
C GLN A 148 -5.09 5.86 10.10
N PHE A 149 -4.47 4.81 9.56
CA PHE A 149 -3.16 4.93 8.91
C PHE A 149 -3.18 5.92 7.74
N ILE A 150 -4.23 5.92 6.93
CA ILE A 150 -4.41 6.87 5.83
C ILE A 150 -4.48 8.31 6.33
N GLU A 151 -5.13 8.55 7.48
CA GLU A 151 -5.19 9.88 8.09
C GLU A 151 -3.82 10.34 8.61
N GLU A 152 -3.03 9.43 9.18
CA GLU A 152 -1.65 9.70 9.60
C GLU A 152 -0.74 10.00 8.40
N VAL A 153 -0.91 9.27 7.27
CA VAL A 153 -0.28 9.59 5.99
C VAL A 153 -0.67 11.01 5.56
N ARG A 154 -1.95 11.38 5.62
CA ARG A 154 -2.44 12.71 5.26
C ARG A 154 -1.89 13.84 6.12
N CYS A 155 -1.66 13.58 7.40
CA CYS A 155 -1.03 14.52 8.32
C CYS A 155 0.48 14.64 8.09
N GLY A 156 1.08 13.79 7.27
CA GLY A 156 2.52 13.78 6.99
C GLY A 156 3.35 13.13 8.09
N VAL A 157 2.73 12.32 8.94
CA VAL A 157 3.40 11.61 10.06
C VAL A 157 4.53 10.72 9.54
N PHE A 158 4.40 10.20 8.32
CA PHE A 158 5.33 9.23 7.72
C PHE A 158 6.19 9.82 6.60
N ASP A 159 6.31 11.14 6.48
CA ASP A 159 7.10 11.83 5.45
C ASP A 159 8.64 11.73 5.70
N ALA A 160 9.11 10.60 6.24
CA ALA A 160 10.51 10.38 6.61
C ALA A 160 11.43 10.12 5.39
N ARG A 161 10.85 9.64 4.27
CA ARG A 161 11.60 9.31 3.05
C ARG A 161 11.07 10.11 1.87
N GLU A 162 11.70 11.27 1.67
CA GLU A 162 11.41 12.17 0.54
C GLU A 162 12.35 11.92 -0.64
N VAL A 163 11.80 11.93 -1.85
CA VAL A 163 12.54 11.96 -3.11
C VAL A 163 12.33 13.29 -3.82
N LYS A 164 13.41 13.91 -4.29
CA LYS A 164 13.37 15.07 -5.18
C LYS A 164 13.05 14.58 -6.59
N LEU A 165 12.01 15.15 -7.20
CA LEU A 165 11.56 14.66 -8.51
C LEU A 165 12.38 15.23 -9.66
N ALA A 166 13.00 16.40 -9.47
CA ALA A 166 13.95 16.98 -10.43
C ALA A 166 15.11 16.03 -10.78
N SER A 167 15.67 15.31 -9.79
CA SER A 167 16.74 14.33 -10.01
C SER A 167 16.26 13.03 -10.67
N LEU A 168 14.95 12.76 -10.73
CA LEU A 168 14.40 11.57 -11.36
C LEU A 168 14.11 11.78 -12.86
N MET A 169 14.00 13.04 -13.30
CA MET A 169 13.84 13.40 -14.71
C MET A 169 15.17 13.30 -15.49
N GLU A 170 16.31 13.42 -14.80
CA GLU A 170 17.66 13.35 -15.41
C GLU A 170 18.04 11.92 -15.89
N PHE A 171 17.31 10.88 -15.47
CA PHE A 171 17.59 9.48 -15.84
C PHE A 171 16.67 8.92 -16.94
N GLN A 172 16.04 9.79 -17.74
CA GLN A 172 15.15 9.40 -18.84
C GLN A 172 15.82 9.32 -20.23
N CYS A 173 17.16 9.32 -20.33
CA CYS A 173 17.89 9.02 -21.57
C CYS A 173 18.18 7.53 -21.74
#